data_AF-A0A3C0UH61-F1
#
_entry.id   AF-A0A3C0UH61-F1
#
_cell.length_a   1.000
_cell.length_b   1.000
_cell.length_c   1.000
_cell.angle_alpha   90.00
_cell.angle_beta   90.00
_cell.angle_gamma   90.00
#
_symmetry.space_group_name_H-M   'P 1'
#
loop_
_entity.id
_entity.type
_entity.pdbx_description
1 polymer ?
#
loop_
_entity_poly.entity_id
_entity_poly.type
_entity_poly.pdbx_seq_one_letter_code
_entity_poly.pdbx_strand_id
1 'polypeptide(L)'
;EFLRDIGYQPEQVQDFIPTPGSLSTVMYHTGLNPLTGEKVYVAKDPHEKKLQRALMQFRNPKNYEHVFEALTKAHREDLIGYGPKCLIRPRRNVPNAKSQPFGRPDKTRPSPKHTVKKQASRR
;
A
#
# COMPACT_ATOMS: atom_id res chain seq x y z
N GLU A 1 -3.80 -10.69 -5.33
CA GLU A 1 -3.07 -11.86 -4.78
C GLU A 1 -1.86 -12.22 -5.63
N PHE A 2 -2.04 -12.51 -6.92
CA PHE A 2 -0.93 -12.82 -7.84
C PHE A 2 0.29 -11.90 -7.75
N LEU A 3 0.11 -10.56 -7.86
CA LEU A 3 1.22 -9.59 -7.77
C LEU A 3 1.99 -9.64 -6.44
N ARG A 4 1.29 -9.92 -5.33
CA ARG A 4 1.91 -10.10 -4.01
C ARG A 4 2.79 -11.34 -4.01
N ASP A 5 2.28 -12.44 -4.55
CA ASP A 5 2.94 -13.75 -4.49
C ASP A 5 4.19 -13.81 -5.37
N ILE A 6 4.18 -13.14 -6.53
CA ILE A 6 5.37 -13.00 -7.37
C ILE A 6 6.33 -11.88 -6.90
N GLY A 7 5.92 -11.10 -5.89
CA GLY A 7 6.73 -10.01 -5.33
C GLY A 7 6.95 -8.82 -6.25
N TYR A 8 6.17 -8.69 -7.34
CA TYR A 8 6.34 -7.65 -8.35
C TYR A 8 5.38 -6.48 -8.13
N GLN A 9 5.88 -5.25 -8.30
CA GLN A 9 5.06 -4.04 -8.21
C GLN A 9 5.34 -3.12 -9.40
N PRO A 10 4.40 -3.00 -10.35
CA PRO A 10 4.57 -2.14 -11.51
C PRO A 10 4.49 -0.66 -11.10
N GLU A 11 5.54 0.10 -11.40
CA GLU A 11 5.54 1.56 -11.23
C GLU A 11 4.78 2.24 -12.38
N GLN A 12 5.03 1.77 -13.60
CA GLN A 12 4.33 2.20 -14.80
C GLN A 12 3.13 1.30 -15.05
N VAL A 13 1.96 1.91 -15.12
CA VAL A 13 0.72 1.25 -15.49
C VAL A 13 0.25 1.93 -16.77
N GLN A 14 0.15 1.17 -17.84
CA GLN A 14 -0.42 1.63 -19.10
C GLN A 14 -1.93 1.50 -19.03
N ASP A 15 -2.61 2.63 -19.26
CA ASP A 15 -4.06 2.60 -19.43
C ASP A 15 -4.40 1.92 -20.76
N PHE A 16 -5.41 1.07 -20.72
CA PHE A 16 -5.90 0.40 -21.90
C PHE A 16 -6.57 1.39 -22.85
N ILE A 17 -6.05 1.52 -24.07
CA ILE A 17 -6.62 2.33 -25.15
C ILE A 17 -7.10 1.35 -26.23
N PRO A 18 -8.42 1.17 -26.41
CA PRO A 18 -8.92 0.25 -27.42
C PRO A 18 -8.52 0.73 -28.82
N THR A 19 -7.74 -0.09 -29.53
CA THR A 19 -7.36 0.20 -30.92
C THR A 19 -8.57 0.07 -31.83
N PRO A 20 -9.00 1.14 -32.54
CA PRO A 20 -10.16 1.08 -33.42
C PRO A 20 -10.12 -0.11 -34.38
N GLY A 21 -11.26 -0.80 -34.54
CA GLY A 21 -11.37 -1.98 -35.40
C GLY A 21 -10.96 -3.31 -34.76
N SER A 22 -10.59 -3.33 -33.47
CA SER A 22 -10.30 -4.55 -32.74
C SER A 22 -11.48 -5.03 -31.88
N LEU A 23 -11.48 -6.32 -31.51
CA LEU A 23 -12.48 -6.90 -30.60
C LEU A 23 -12.51 -6.16 -29.25
N SER A 24 -11.38 -5.63 -28.81
CA SER A 24 -11.27 -4.93 -27.53
C SER A 24 -11.96 -3.56 -27.56
N THR A 25 -12.05 -2.89 -28.72
CA THR A 25 -12.91 -1.71 -28.91
C THR A 25 -14.38 -2.09 -28.76
N VAL A 26 -14.81 -3.18 -29.39
CA VAL A 26 -16.19 -3.66 -29.28
C VAL A 26 -16.51 -3.98 -27.82
N MET A 27 -15.65 -4.73 -27.13
CA MET A 27 -15.79 -5.01 -25.71
C MET A 27 -15.87 -3.73 -24.87
N TYR A 28 -15.00 -2.76 -25.11
CA TYR A 28 -14.96 -1.51 -24.36
C TYR A 28 -16.24 -0.68 -24.50
N HIS A 29 -16.76 -0.56 -25.73
CA HIS A 29 -17.96 0.24 -25.99
C HIS A 29 -19.24 -0.48 -25.58
N THR A 30 -19.39 -1.75 -25.99
CA THR A 30 -20.62 -2.52 -25.79
C THR A 30 -20.72 -3.18 -24.42
N GLY A 31 -19.60 -3.43 -23.74
CA GLY A 31 -19.58 -4.22 -22.52
C GLY A 31 -19.92 -5.70 -22.76
N LEU A 32 -19.81 -6.18 -24.00
CA LEU A 32 -20.07 -7.57 -24.39
C LEU A 32 -18.82 -8.16 -25.02
N ASN A 33 -18.58 -9.45 -24.75
CA ASN A 33 -17.63 -10.22 -25.51
C ASN A 33 -18.23 -10.49 -26.91
N PRO A 34 -17.65 -9.97 -28.01
CA PRO A 34 -18.19 -10.13 -29.35
C PRO A 34 -18.24 -11.59 -29.83
N LEU A 35 -17.47 -12.50 -29.21
CA LEU A 35 -17.43 -13.91 -29.60
C LEU A 35 -18.43 -14.77 -28.82
N THR A 36 -18.64 -14.48 -27.54
CA THR A 36 -19.52 -15.29 -26.67
C THR A 36 -20.86 -14.62 -26.38
N GLY A 37 -20.99 -13.32 -26.61
CA GLY A 37 -22.17 -12.52 -26.26
C GLY A 37 -22.30 -12.24 -24.76
N GLU A 38 -21.37 -12.71 -23.93
CA GLU A 38 -21.42 -12.53 -22.48
C GLU A 38 -21.04 -11.11 -22.07
N LYS A 39 -21.59 -10.65 -20.95
CA LYS A 39 -21.24 -9.33 -20.40
C LYS A 39 -19.81 -9.33 -19.88
N VAL A 40 -19.01 -8.41 -20.38
CA VAL A 40 -17.65 -8.13 -19.92
C VAL A 40 -17.68 -6.82 -19.14
N TYR A 41 -17.18 -6.87 -17.92
CA TYR A 41 -17.01 -5.69 -17.10
C TYR A 41 -15.90 -4.79 -17.67
N VAL A 42 -16.21 -3.50 -17.82
CA VAL A 42 -15.29 -2.48 -18.33
C VAL A 42 -15.37 -1.25 -17.43
N ALA A 43 -14.26 -0.89 -16.79
CA ALA A 43 -14.18 0.31 -15.99
C ALA A 43 -14.13 1.57 -16.87
N LYS A 44 -15.25 2.30 -16.92
CA LYS A 44 -15.36 3.56 -17.67
C LYS A 44 -15.14 4.78 -16.79
N ASP A 45 -15.47 4.68 -15.50
CA ASP A 45 -15.31 5.76 -14.53
C ASP A 45 -13.83 5.97 -14.17
N PRO A 46 -13.29 7.20 -14.25
CA PRO A 46 -11.97 7.53 -13.75
C PRO A 46 -11.70 7.09 -12.30
N HIS A 47 -12.70 7.15 -11.42
CA HIS A 47 -12.55 6.73 -10.03
C HIS A 47 -12.31 5.23 -9.93
N GLU A 48 -13.09 4.45 -10.67
CA GLU A 48 -12.96 2.99 -10.71
C GLU A 48 -11.60 2.54 -11.27
N LYS A 49 -11.11 3.22 -12.32
CA LYS A 49 -9.74 3.02 -12.84
C LYS A 49 -8.68 3.32 -11.78
N LYS A 50 -8.88 4.37 -10.99
CA LYS A 50 -7.97 4.74 -9.89
C LYS A 50 -7.93 3.67 -8.81
N LEU A 51 -9.07 3.08 -8.45
CA LEU A 51 -9.15 1.96 -7.51
C LEU A 51 -8.40 0.72 -8.02
N GLN A 52 -8.60 0.36 -9.29
CA GLN A 52 -7.87 -0.76 -9.91
C GLN A 52 -6.35 -0.51 -9.94
N ARG A 53 -5.93 0.72 -10.31
CA ARG A 53 -4.52 1.11 -10.27
C ARG A 53 -3.94 1.06 -8.86
N ALA A 54 -4.70 1.52 -7.86
CA ALA A 54 -4.30 1.50 -6.47
C ALA A 54 -4.04 0.07 -5.98
N LEU A 55 -4.87 -0.90 -6.38
CA LEU A 55 -4.68 -2.33 -6.05
C LEU A 55 -3.36 -2.88 -6.61
N MET A 56 -2.91 -2.45 -7.79
CA MET A 56 -1.60 -2.86 -8.34
C MET A 56 -0.44 -2.26 -7.53
N GLN A 57 -0.63 -1.07 -6.98
CA GLN A 57 0.39 -0.32 -6.25
C GLN A 57 0.09 -0.26 -4.74
N PHE A 58 -0.43 -1.36 -4.18
CA PHE A 58 -0.97 -1.41 -2.81
C PHE A 58 0.06 -1.07 -1.72
N ARG A 59 1.36 -1.26 -1.98
CA ARG A 59 2.44 -0.94 -1.02
C ARG A 59 2.69 0.57 -0.89
N ASN A 60 2.22 1.38 -1.83
CA ASN A 60 2.39 2.83 -1.77
C ASN A 60 1.41 3.40 -0.72
N PRO A 61 1.89 4.04 0.36
CA PRO A 61 1.03 4.57 1.40
C PRO A 61 0.06 5.64 0.90
N LYS A 62 0.39 6.36 -0.19
CA LYS A 62 -0.52 7.34 -0.81
C LYS A 62 -1.79 6.71 -1.37
N ASN A 63 -1.72 5.43 -1.74
CA ASN A 63 -2.86 4.69 -2.30
C ASN A 63 -3.72 4.01 -1.24
N TYR A 64 -3.34 4.09 0.05
CA TYR A 64 -3.99 3.34 1.13
C TYR A 64 -5.52 3.46 1.14
N GLU A 65 -6.05 4.69 1.10
CA GLU A 65 -7.50 4.94 1.14
C GLU A 65 -8.21 4.33 -0.07
N HIS A 66 -7.60 4.44 -1.26
CA HIS A 66 -8.13 3.85 -2.50
C HIS A 66 -8.09 2.33 -2.48
N VAL A 67 -7.03 1.73 -1.90
CA VAL A 67 -6.92 0.27 -1.76
C VAL A 67 -7.95 -0.24 -0.76
N PHE A 68 -8.14 0.46 0.35
CA PHE A 68 -9.15 0.12 1.35
C PHE A 68 -10.55 0.15 0.72
N GLU A 69 -10.89 1.25 0.03
CA GLU A 69 -12.15 1.37 -0.68
C GLU A 69 -12.35 0.26 -1.73
N ALA A 70 -11.31 -0.04 -2.51
CA ALA A 70 -11.37 -1.10 -3.52
C ALA A 70 -11.60 -2.49 -2.92
N LEU A 71 -10.95 -2.81 -1.79
CA LEU A 71 -11.11 -4.09 -1.10
C LEU A 71 -12.50 -4.21 -0.45
N THR A 72 -13.02 -3.14 0.16
CA THR A 72 -14.38 -3.12 0.71
C THR A 72 -15.42 -3.29 -0.40
N LYS A 73 -15.26 -2.61 -1.54
CA LYS A 73 -16.14 -2.79 -2.71
C LYS A 73 -16.09 -4.21 -3.30
N ALA A 74 -14.91 -4.84 -3.26
CA ALA A 74 -14.73 -6.22 -3.71
C ALA A 74 -15.16 -7.26 -2.66
N HIS A 75 -15.62 -6.84 -1.48
CA HIS A 75 -15.92 -7.71 -0.33
C HIS A 75 -14.74 -8.61 0.08
N ARG A 76 -13.51 -8.12 -0.09
CA ARG A 76 -12.25 -8.82 0.20
C ARG A 76 -11.52 -8.21 1.41
N GLU A 77 -12.26 -8.04 2.49
CA GLU A 77 -11.72 -7.51 3.75
C GLU A 77 -10.76 -8.49 4.43
N ASP A 78 -10.76 -9.76 4.03
CA ASP A 78 -9.80 -10.79 4.44
C ASP A 78 -8.34 -10.39 4.14
N LEU A 79 -8.13 -9.54 3.14
CA LEU A 79 -6.83 -9.03 2.75
C LEU A 79 -6.39 -7.81 3.57
N ILE A 80 -7.18 -7.37 4.55
CA ILE A 80 -6.88 -6.26 5.46
C ILE A 80 -6.49 -6.84 6.82
N GLY A 81 -5.23 -6.68 7.24
CA GLY A 81 -4.78 -7.29 8.48
C GLY A 81 -3.28 -7.22 8.71
N TYR A 82 -2.82 -8.02 9.67
CA TYR A 82 -1.40 -8.17 10.02
C TYR A 82 -0.79 -9.48 9.53
N GLY A 83 -1.58 -10.32 8.87
CA GLY A 83 -1.15 -11.61 8.36
C GLY A 83 -0.24 -11.49 7.14
N PRO A 84 0.52 -12.56 6.81
CA PRO A 84 1.45 -12.56 5.67
C PRO A 84 0.73 -12.42 4.31
N LYS A 85 -0.57 -12.77 4.26
CA LYS A 85 -1.40 -12.66 3.06
C LYS A 85 -2.11 -11.31 2.94
N CYS A 86 -2.05 -10.44 3.95
CA CYS A 86 -2.74 -9.15 3.90
C CYS A 86 -2.01 -8.17 2.99
N LEU A 87 -2.76 -7.40 2.20
CA LEU A 87 -2.23 -6.36 1.31
C LEU A 87 -2.00 -5.05 2.06
N ILE A 88 -2.94 -4.67 2.92
CA ILE A 88 -2.88 -3.46 3.73
C ILE A 88 -3.11 -3.77 5.20
N ARG A 89 -2.54 -2.94 6.07
CA ARG A 89 -2.79 -3.00 7.51
C ARG A 89 -4.08 -2.25 7.84
N PRO A 90 -4.88 -2.69 8.82
CA PRO A 90 -6.04 -1.93 9.26
C PRO A 90 -5.59 -0.58 9.80
N ARG A 91 -6.38 0.46 9.54
CA ARG A 91 -6.07 1.82 9.99
C ARG A 91 -6.01 1.75 11.51
N ARG A 92 -4.87 2.14 12.08
CA ARG A 92 -4.74 2.24 13.53
C ARG A 92 -5.75 3.31 13.94
N ASN A 93 -6.87 2.90 14.53
CA ASN A 93 -7.67 3.81 15.33
C ASN A 93 -6.67 4.41 16.32
N VAL A 94 -6.36 5.68 16.16
CA VAL A 94 -5.68 6.46 17.16
C VAL A 94 -6.78 7.02 18.04
N PRO A 95 -7.26 6.30 19.09
CA PRO A 95 -7.82 7.02 20.19
C PRO A 95 -6.69 7.93 20.69
N ASN A 96 -6.98 9.21 20.82
CA ASN A 96 -6.09 10.21 21.38
C ASN A 96 -5.52 9.68 22.71
N ALA A 97 -4.31 9.12 22.69
CA ALA A 97 -3.67 8.52 23.85
C ALA A 97 -2.20 8.88 23.81
N LYS A 98 -1.85 9.89 24.60
CA LYS A 98 -0.51 10.12 25.11
C LYS A 98 0.02 8.78 25.66
N SER A 99 0.96 8.15 24.97
CA SER A 99 1.70 7.01 25.54
C SER A 99 3.16 7.09 25.11
N GLN A 100 3.96 7.56 26.07
CA GLN A 100 5.39 7.35 26.35
C GLN A 100 6.25 6.66 25.26
N PRO A 101 7.42 7.22 24.90
CA PRO A 101 8.31 6.60 23.94
C PRO A 101 8.89 5.29 24.53
N PHE A 102 8.67 4.19 23.81
CA PHE A 102 9.32 2.91 24.07
C PHE A 102 10.84 3.05 23.87
N GLY A 103 11.59 2.85 24.96
CA GLY A 103 13.04 2.87 24.97
C GLY A 103 13.64 1.85 24.01
N ARG A 104 14.56 2.31 23.17
CA ARG A 104 15.55 1.46 22.49
C ARG A 104 16.76 1.35 23.43
N PRO A 105 17.31 0.16 23.71
CA PRO A 105 18.59 0.08 24.39
C PRO A 105 19.67 0.44 23.36
N ASP A 106 20.25 1.63 23.50
CA ASP A 106 21.40 2.08 22.70
C ASP A 106 22.66 1.35 23.18
N LYS A 107 23.05 0.29 22.44
CA LYS A 107 24.40 -0.28 22.51
C LYS A 107 25.17 0.28 21.32
N THR A 108 25.95 1.34 21.54
CA THR A 108 27.38 1.48 21.12
C THR A 108 27.86 2.93 21.22
N ARG A 109 28.65 3.27 22.24
CA ARG A 109 29.85 4.11 22.09
C ARG A 109 30.67 4.19 23.40
N PRO A 110 31.98 3.94 23.38
CA PRO A 110 32.82 4.14 24.57
C PRO A 110 33.45 5.54 24.63
N SER A 111 33.60 6.03 25.88
CA SER A 111 34.58 7.03 26.40
C SER A 111 34.35 8.54 26.12
N PRO A 112 34.81 9.48 27.00
CA PRO A 112 36.12 9.46 27.65
C PRO A 112 36.19 9.71 29.18
N LYS A 113 37.39 9.34 29.67
CA LYS A 113 37.94 9.26 31.03
C LYS A 113 37.79 10.54 31.85
N HIS A 114 37.45 10.37 33.13
CA HIS A 114 37.50 11.40 34.17
C HIS A 114 38.93 11.88 34.44
N THR A 115 39.18 13.18 34.29
CA THR A 115 40.35 13.86 34.82
C THR A 115 40.11 14.21 36.29
N VAL A 116 40.88 13.62 37.19
CA VAL A 116 40.88 13.92 38.62
C VAL A 116 41.56 15.28 38.85
N LYS A 117 40.82 16.29 39.29
CA LYS A 117 41.42 17.48 39.93
C LYS A 117 41.41 17.26 41.44
N LYS A 118 42.60 17.01 41.99
CA LYS A 118 42.87 16.92 43.43
C LYS A 118 43.04 18.34 43.97
N GLN A 119 42.27 18.69 45.00
CA GLN A 119 42.33 19.97 45.70
C GLN A 119 42.80 19.71 47.13
N ALA A 120 43.91 20.32 47.54
CA ALA A 120 44.39 20.48 48.92
C ALA A 120 45.45 21.62 48.88
N SER A 121 45.18 22.83 49.38
CA SER A 121 45.08 23.31 50.78
C SER A 121 46.46 23.49 51.47
N ARG A 122 46.76 24.77 51.80
CA ARG A 122 47.72 25.30 52.79
C ARG A 122 49.21 25.15 52.44
N ARG A 123 50.11 26.12 52.59
CA ARG A 123 50.24 27.34 53.41
C ARG A 123 50.83 28.48 52.58
#